data_AF-A0A847XB95-F1
#
_entry.id   AF-A0A847XB95-F1
#
_cell.length_a   1.000
_cell.length_b   1.000
_cell.length_c   1.000
_cell.angle_alpha   90.00
_cell.angle_beta   90.00
_cell.angle_gamma   90.00
#
_symmetry.space_group_name_H-M   'P 1'
#
loop_
_entity.id
_entity.type
_entity.pdbx_description
1 polymer ?
#
loop_
_entity_poly.entity_id
_entity_poly.type
_entity_poly.pdbx_seq_one_letter_code
_entity_poly.pdbx_strand_id
1 'polypeptide(L)'
;KSFVDKANGIDPTPIVLDGLAKSIGQSKTFLNPIYDLEELKEKIMVEILEVERRAKIRDLMGKTIQFGIRMDNMESAARSITLDNFTNDREIILENVMSLYSEFEGEGGVTFISITLSGLRPSDEVVEQIDLFSVDKDLSTDDVIQELNNELNNNLFFKASKLMDGE
;
A
#
# COMPACT_ATOMS: atom_id res chain seq x y z
N LYS A 1 6.65 23.73 -25.74
CA LYS A 1 7.70 24.77 -25.55
C LYS A 1 8.98 24.26 -26.18
N SER A 2 9.67 25.07 -26.99
CA SER A 2 10.88 24.62 -27.70
C SER A 2 12.11 24.74 -26.80
N PHE A 3 13.08 23.83 -26.94
CA PHE A 3 14.40 23.97 -26.30
C PHE A 3 15.10 25.28 -26.73
N VAL A 4 14.79 25.76 -27.94
CA VAL A 4 15.32 27.00 -28.51
C VAL A 4 14.89 28.22 -27.69
N ASP A 5 13.64 28.30 -27.25
CA ASP A 5 13.13 29.45 -26.48
C ASP A 5 13.82 29.55 -25.12
N LYS A 6 14.04 28.40 -24.45
CA LYS A 6 14.76 28.34 -23.18
C LYS A 6 16.23 28.74 -23.33
N ALA A 7 16.89 28.32 -24.41
CA ALA A 7 18.26 28.72 -24.70
C ALA A 7 18.38 30.23 -24.95
N ASN A 8 17.32 30.86 -25.45
CA ASN A 8 17.21 32.31 -25.65
C ASN A 8 16.72 33.06 -24.39
N GLY A 9 16.62 32.42 -23.23
CA GLY A 9 16.19 33.05 -21.98
C GLY A 9 14.70 33.40 -21.93
N ILE A 10 13.89 32.83 -22.84
CA ILE A 10 12.46 33.06 -22.88
C ILE A 10 11.77 31.95 -22.09
N ASP A 11 11.40 32.24 -20.83
CA ASP A 11 10.52 31.36 -20.04
C ASP A 11 9.37 32.14 -19.38
N PRO A 12 8.15 32.07 -19.93
CA PRO A 12 6.98 32.74 -19.37
C PRO A 12 6.29 31.91 -18.26
N THR A 13 6.97 30.93 -17.66
CA THR A 13 6.35 30.08 -16.63
C THR A 13 5.96 30.92 -15.41
N PRO A 14 4.68 30.93 -15.00
CA PRO A 14 4.24 31.70 -13.84
C PRO A 14 4.81 31.10 -12.56
N ILE A 15 5.04 31.96 -11.57
CA ILE A 15 5.42 31.52 -10.21
C ILE A 15 4.16 30.92 -9.55
N VAL A 16 4.27 29.68 -9.08
CA VAL A 16 3.22 29.00 -8.31
C VAL A 16 3.65 28.97 -6.85
N LEU A 17 2.82 29.57 -5.97
CA LEU A 17 3.13 29.71 -4.54
C LEU A 17 2.67 28.48 -3.72
N ASP A 18 1.61 27.80 -4.15
CA ASP A 18 1.08 26.60 -3.49
C ASP A 18 1.23 25.38 -4.39
N GLY A 19 2.04 24.43 -3.95
CA GLY A 19 2.24 23.13 -4.59
C GLY A 19 1.79 22.00 -3.68
N LEU A 20 0.68 21.35 -4.01
CA LEU A 20 0.29 20.10 -3.34
C LEU A 20 1.30 18.99 -3.68
N ALA A 21 1.66 18.19 -2.67
CA ALA A 21 2.52 17.04 -2.87
C ALA A 21 1.82 16.05 -3.82
N LYS A 22 2.52 15.66 -4.90
CA LYS A 22 2.01 14.67 -5.87
C LYS A 22 2.29 13.22 -5.46
N SER A 23 3.27 13.05 -4.58
CA SER A 23 3.68 11.76 -4.05
C SER A 23 4.37 11.93 -2.70
N ILE A 24 4.37 10.85 -1.92
CA ILE A 24 5.11 10.69 -0.67
C ILE A 24 5.89 9.40 -0.82
N GLY A 25 7.21 9.50 -0.72
CA GLY A 25 8.07 8.34 -0.82
C GLY A 25 9.23 8.41 0.15
N GLN A 26 9.87 7.27 0.29
CA GLN A 26 11.07 7.08 1.08
C GLN A 26 11.98 6.11 0.33
N SER A 27 13.28 6.37 0.37
CA SER A 27 14.28 5.57 -0.32
C SER A 27 15.55 5.48 0.48
N LYS A 28 16.28 4.39 0.29
CA LYS A 28 17.54 4.15 0.98
C LYS A 28 18.54 3.45 0.08
N THR A 29 19.77 3.96 0.09
CA THR A 29 20.94 3.26 -0.44
C THR A 29 21.66 2.58 0.72
N PHE A 30 21.95 1.29 0.57
CA PHE A 30 22.64 0.50 1.58
C PHE A 30 24.16 0.63 1.42
N LEU A 31 24.88 0.54 2.54
CA LEU A 31 26.34 0.57 2.54
C LEU A 31 26.93 -0.69 1.90
N ASN A 32 26.33 -1.84 2.20
CA ASN A 32 26.68 -3.13 1.63
C ASN A 32 25.45 -3.71 0.91
N PRO A 33 25.62 -4.44 -0.21
CA PRO A 33 24.50 -5.12 -0.86
C PRO A 33 23.86 -6.16 0.06
N ILE A 34 22.53 -6.24 0.04
CA ILE A 34 21.73 -7.18 0.82
C ILE A 34 21.38 -8.38 -0.06
N TYR A 35 21.74 -9.59 0.38
CA TYR A 35 21.46 -10.85 -0.33
C TYR A 35 20.37 -11.68 0.34
N ASP A 36 20.12 -11.44 1.63
CA ASP A 36 19.12 -12.16 2.41
C ASP A 36 17.74 -11.50 2.27
N LEU A 37 16.73 -12.32 1.97
CA LEU A 37 15.37 -11.84 1.73
C LEU A 37 14.70 -11.33 3.00
N GLU A 38 14.94 -11.96 4.14
CA GLU A 38 14.34 -11.53 5.41
C GLU A 38 14.96 -10.20 5.86
N GLU A 39 16.28 -10.04 5.75
CA GLU A 39 16.95 -8.74 5.99
C GLU A 39 16.37 -7.66 5.06
N LEU A 40 16.20 -7.95 3.77
CA LEU A 40 15.64 -7.00 2.83
C LEU A 40 14.20 -6.59 3.21
N LYS A 41 13.38 -7.57 3.59
CA LYS A 41 12.00 -7.34 4.04
C LYS A 41 11.95 -6.45 5.28
N GLU A 42 12.85 -6.64 6.24
CA GLU A 42 12.99 -5.76 7.40
C GLU A 42 13.34 -4.32 6.97
N LYS A 43 14.28 -4.14 6.03
CA LYS A 43 14.61 -2.80 5.53
C LYS A 43 13.43 -2.17 4.80
N ILE A 44 12.71 -2.93 3.98
CA ILE A 44 11.50 -2.48 3.30
C ILE A 44 10.48 -1.98 4.32
N MET A 45 10.20 -2.75 5.37
CA MET A 45 9.26 -2.37 6.43
C MET A 45 9.64 -1.03 7.09
N VAL A 46 10.93 -0.82 7.38
CA VAL A 46 11.40 0.46 7.93
C VAL A 46 11.06 1.64 7.02
N GLU A 47 11.27 1.50 5.72
CA GLU A 47 10.94 2.59 4.78
C GLU A 47 9.42 2.76 4.59
N ILE A 48 8.62 1.69 4.70
CA ILE A 48 7.14 1.76 4.70
C ILE A 48 6.63 2.54 5.90
N LEU A 49 7.16 2.27 7.10
CA LEU A 49 6.77 2.98 8.32
C LEU A 49 7.00 4.50 8.20
N GLU A 50 8.08 4.92 7.52
CA GLU A 50 8.31 6.33 7.26
C GLU A 50 7.34 6.92 6.22
N VAL A 51 6.95 6.14 5.20
CA VAL A 51 5.92 6.55 4.23
C VAL A 51 4.56 6.69 4.94
N GLU A 52 4.14 5.70 5.72
CA GLU A 52 2.93 5.72 6.55
C GLU A 52 2.93 6.96 7.45
N ARG A 53 4.00 7.17 8.22
CA ARG A 53 4.12 8.30 9.14
C ARG A 53 3.98 9.64 8.42
N ARG A 54 4.64 9.82 7.26
CA ARG A 54 4.56 11.05 6.47
C ARG A 54 3.18 11.27 5.84
N ALA A 55 2.53 10.20 5.41
CA ALA A 55 1.18 10.25 4.85
C ALA A 55 0.16 10.64 5.93
N LYS A 56 0.23 10.00 7.11
CA LYS A 56 -0.65 10.28 8.25
C LYS A 56 -0.47 11.69 8.81
N ILE A 57 0.76 12.19 8.95
CA ILE A 57 1.01 13.57 9.42
C ILE A 57 0.41 14.63 8.48
N ARG A 58 0.24 14.29 7.19
CA ARG A 58 -0.29 15.19 6.17
C ARG A 58 -1.77 14.94 5.88
N ASP A 59 -2.41 14.00 6.59
CA ASP A 59 -3.76 13.52 6.31
C ASP A 59 -3.98 13.15 4.85
N LEU A 60 -3.00 12.43 4.27
CA LEU A 60 -3.03 11.98 2.88
C LEU A 60 -3.10 10.45 2.78
N MET A 61 -3.82 9.99 1.76
CA MET A 61 -3.88 8.59 1.32
C MET A 61 -3.44 8.50 -0.15
N GLY A 62 -2.77 7.41 -0.53
CA GLY A 62 -2.30 7.19 -1.90
C GLY A 62 -3.07 6.09 -2.62
N LYS A 63 -3.22 6.21 -3.94
CA LYS A 63 -3.88 5.19 -4.77
C LYS A 63 -2.89 4.24 -5.45
N THR A 64 -1.70 4.74 -5.75
CA THR A 64 -0.69 3.98 -6.50
C THR A 64 0.55 3.79 -5.63
N ILE A 65 0.95 2.53 -5.47
CA ILE A 65 2.19 2.13 -4.78
C ILE A 65 3.24 1.86 -5.85
N GLN A 66 4.40 2.48 -5.73
CA GLN A 66 5.57 2.22 -6.56
C GLN A 66 6.69 1.67 -5.69
N PHE A 67 7.31 0.60 -6.15
CA PHE A 67 8.51 0.03 -5.57
C PHE A 67 9.65 0.03 -6.60
N GLY A 68 10.81 0.50 -6.17
CA GLY A 68 12.01 0.60 -6.99
C GLY A 68 13.18 -0.08 -6.29
N ILE A 69 14.04 -0.70 -7.08
CA ILE A 69 15.16 -1.50 -6.62
C ILE A 69 16.39 -1.21 -7.48
N ARG A 70 17.58 -1.32 -6.88
CA ARG A 70 18.86 -1.37 -7.61
C ARG A 70 19.69 -2.53 -7.12
N MET A 71 20.32 -3.22 -8.07
CA MET A 71 21.21 -4.34 -7.83
C MET A 71 22.67 -3.88 -7.72
N ASP A 72 23.57 -4.75 -7.27
CA ASP A 72 25.01 -4.49 -7.14
C ASP A 72 25.73 -4.29 -8.49
N ASN A 73 25.17 -4.84 -9.57
CA ASN A 73 25.59 -4.58 -10.96
C ASN A 73 25.13 -3.19 -11.48
N MET A 74 24.54 -2.34 -10.64
CA MET A 74 23.99 -1.01 -10.94
C MET A 74 22.73 -0.99 -11.81
N GLU A 75 22.15 -2.15 -12.16
CA GLU A 75 20.86 -2.20 -12.82
C GLU A 75 19.76 -1.77 -11.86
N SER A 76 18.88 -0.89 -12.34
CA SER A 76 17.75 -0.37 -11.58
C SER A 76 16.46 -0.72 -12.27
N ALA A 77 15.45 -1.08 -11.50
CA ALA A 77 14.13 -1.35 -12.01
C ALA A 77 13.08 -0.78 -11.04
N ALA A 78 11.92 -0.41 -11.57
CA ALA A 78 10.79 0.01 -10.77
C ALA A 78 9.51 -0.58 -11.35
N ARG A 79 8.56 -0.86 -10.45
CA ARG A 79 7.23 -1.37 -10.75
C ARG A 79 6.22 -0.61 -9.90
N SER A 80 4.97 -0.60 -10.33
CA SER A 80 3.92 0.09 -9.60
C SER A 80 2.59 -0.61 -9.81
N ILE A 81 1.75 -0.57 -8.77
CA ILE A 81 0.37 -1.05 -8.80
C ILE A 81 -0.55 0.07 -8.36
N THR A 82 -1.68 0.21 -9.06
CA THR A 82 -2.76 1.14 -8.67
C THR A 82 -3.86 0.31 -8.05
N LEU A 83 -4.19 0.63 -6.81
CA LEU A 83 -5.23 -0.06 -6.04
C LEU A 83 -6.61 0.49 -6.39
N ASP A 84 -7.64 -0.29 -6.08
CA ASP A 84 -9.03 0.17 -6.21
C ASP A 84 -9.33 1.27 -5.18
N ASN A 85 -8.91 1.03 -3.93
CA ASN A 85 -9.08 1.94 -2.79
C ASN A 85 -7.78 2.70 -2.47
N PHE A 86 -7.93 3.90 -1.90
CA PHE A 86 -6.80 4.66 -1.40
C PHE A 86 -6.31 4.05 -0.09
N THR A 87 -5.01 4.08 0.17
CA THR A 87 -4.43 3.57 1.41
C THR A 87 -3.27 4.42 1.88
N ASN A 88 -3.09 4.46 3.19
CA ASN A 88 -1.83 4.82 3.85
C ASN A 88 -1.46 3.76 4.91
N ASP A 89 -2.09 2.58 4.82
CA ASP A 89 -1.91 1.48 5.76
C ASP A 89 -0.65 0.68 5.42
N ARG A 90 0.17 0.41 6.43
CA ARG A 90 1.47 -0.23 6.23
C ARG A 90 1.36 -1.69 5.77
N GLU A 91 0.33 -2.41 6.22
CA GLU A 91 0.17 -3.83 5.93
C GLU A 91 -0.25 -4.00 4.46
N ILE A 92 -1.21 -3.19 4.00
CA ILE A 92 -1.59 -3.14 2.59
C ILE A 92 -0.39 -2.73 1.72
N ILE A 93 0.39 -1.73 2.15
CA ILE A 93 1.57 -1.30 1.39
C ILE A 93 2.62 -2.41 1.34
N LEU A 94 2.89 -3.09 2.44
CA LEU A 94 3.88 -4.18 2.49
C LEU A 94 3.50 -5.32 1.55
N GLU A 95 2.26 -5.79 1.61
CA GLU A 95 1.77 -6.88 0.77
C GLU A 95 2.00 -6.55 -0.71
N ASN A 96 1.59 -5.36 -1.14
CA ASN A 96 1.75 -4.91 -2.52
C ASN A 96 3.23 -4.71 -2.89
N VAL A 97 4.06 -4.15 -2.01
CA VAL A 97 5.51 -4.00 -2.26
C VAL A 97 6.18 -5.36 -2.41
N MET A 98 5.83 -6.35 -1.59
CA MET A 98 6.39 -7.70 -1.69
C MET A 98 5.93 -8.42 -2.97
N SER A 99 4.67 -8.21 -3.38
CA SER A 99 4.18 -8.68 -4.67
C SER A 99 4.97 -8.04 -5.83
N LEU A 100 5.15 -6.73 -5.83
CA LEU A 100 5.96 -6.04 -6.84
C LEU A 100 7.43 -6.50 -6.82
N TYR A 101 7.97 -6.79 -5.64
CA TYR A 101 9.34 -7.31 -5.50
C TYR A 101 9.50 -8.65 -6.23
N SER A 102 8.51 -9.55 -6.12
CA SER A 102 8.54 -10.86 -6.76
C SER A 102 8.55 -10.83 -8.30
N GLU A 103 8.20 -9.69 -8.91
CA GLU A 103 8.23 -9.49 -10.36
C GLU A 103 9.62 -9.08 -10.88
N PHE A 104 10.58 -8.76 -10.01
CA PHE A 104 11.92 -8.44 -10.47
C PHE A 104 12.70 -9.69 -10.82
N GLU A 105 13.22 -9.70 -12.04
CA GLU A 105 14.19 -10.68 -12.51
C GLU A 105 15.59 -10.13 -12.21
N GLY A 106 16.39 -10.88 -11.46
CA GLY A 106 17.76 -10.50 -11.14
C GLY A 106 18.33 -11.34 -10.02
N GLU A 107 19.52 -11.89 -10.25
CA GLU A 107 20.33 -12.52 -9.20
C GLU A 107 21.38 -11.50 -8.75
N GLY A 108 21.49 -11.27 -7.44
CA GLY A 108 22.51 -10.36 -6.90
C GLY A 108 22.06 -9.65 -5.64
N GLY A 109 22.95 -8.82 -5.10
CA GLY A 109 22.70 -8.07 -3.88
C GLY A 109 21.92 -6.79 -4.16
N VAL A 110 20.94 -6.48 -3.32
CA VAL A 110 20.17 -5.24 -3.40
C VAL A 110 20.94 -4.10 -2.73
N THR A 111 21.18 -3.02 -3.47
CA THR A 111 21.94 -1.85 -3.00
C THR A 111 21.07 -0.63 -2.73
N PHE A 112 19.87 -0.59 -3.30
CA PHE A 112 18.92 0.50 -3.07
C PHE A 112 17.48 0.02 -3.17
N ILE A 113 16.63 0.61 -2.34
CA ILE A 113 15.18 0.48 -2.42
C ILE A 113 14.50 1.84 -2.36
N SER A 114 13.33 1.94 -3.00
CA SER A 114 12.44 3.09 -2.90
C SER A 114 10.99 2.65 -2.86
N ILE A 115 10.20 3.26 -1.97
CA ILE A 115 8.76 3.03 -1.83
C ILE A 115 8.07 4.37 -1.95
N THR A 116 7.08 4.48 -2.82
CA THR A 116 6.39 5.75 -3.08
C THR A 116 4.88 5.53 -3.20
N LEU A 117 4.11 6.31 -2.45
CA LEU A 117 2.69 6.51 -2.65
C LEU A 117 2.46 7.71 -3.58
N SER A 118 1.61 7.53 -4.58
CA SER A 118 1.22 8.58 -5.53
C SER A 118 -0.28 8.56 -5.79
N GLY A 119 -0.77 9.56 -6.51
CA GLY A 119 -2.21 9.80 -6.62
C GLY A 119 -2.78 10.14 -5.26
N LEU A 120 -2.17 11.10 -4.57
CA LEU A 120 -2.53 11.44 -3.20
C LEU A 120 -3.87 12.17 -3.13
N ARG A 121 -4.67 11.85 -2.12
CA ARG A 121 -5.88 12.61 -1.74
C ARG A 121 -5.94 12.84 -0.24
N PRO A 122 -6.57 13.94 0.21
CA PRO A 122 -6.94 14.12 1.60
C PRO A 122 -7.79 12.95 2.11
N SER A 123 -7.49 12.46 3.32
CA SER A 123 -8.19 11.30 3.90
C SER A 123 -9.70 11.53 4.07
N ASP A 124 -10.14 12.77 4.28
CA ASP A 124 -11.55 13.15 4.41
C ASP A 124 -12.31 13.17 3.08
N GLU A 125 -11.61 13.24 1.95
CA GLU A 125 -12.19 13.11 0.60
C GLU A 125 -12.26 11.66 0.13
N VAL A 126 -11.65 10.71 0.85
CA VAL A 126 -11.69 9.28 0.54
C VAL A 126 -12.99 8.71 1.11
N VAL A 127 -14.03 8.69 0.29
CA VAL A 127 -15.26 7.93 0.58
C VAL A 127 -15.01 6.49 0.18
N GLU A 128 -14.59 5.66 1.15
CA GLU A 128 -14.61 4.21 0.95
C GLU A 128 -16.05 3.78 0.74
N GLN A 129 -16.33 3.15 -0.40
CA GLN A 129 -17.59 2.44 -0.57
C GLN A 129 -17.56 1.26 0.40
N ILE A 130 -18.28 1.38 1.52
CA ILE A 130 -18.56 0.26 2.40
C ILE A 130 -19.31 -0.76 1.54
N ASP A 131 -18.66 -1.87 1.23
CA ASP A 131 -19.33 -2.97 0.57
C ASP A 131 -20.30 -3.58 1.58
N LEU A 132 -21.61 -3.55 1.28
CA LEU A 132 -22.65 -4.14 2.12
C LEU A 132 -22.43 -5.65 2.32
N PHE A 133 -21.58 -6.27 1.50
CA PHE A 133 -21.26 -7.69 1.53
C PHE A 133 -19.80 -7.99 1.92
N SER A 134 -19.01 -7.01 2.39
CA SER A 134 -17.70 -7.33 2.98
C SER A 134 -17.94 -7.98 4.35
N VAL A 135 -18.10 -9.30 4.34
CA VAL A 135 -18.15 -10.12 5.55
C VAL A 135 -16.76 -10.07 6.18
N ASP A 136 -16.64 -9.44 7.34
CA ASP A 136 -15.48 -9.60 8.21
C ASP A 136 -15.23 -11.10 8.38
N LYS A 137 -14.13 -11.59 7.81
CA LYS A 137 -13.81 -13.02 7.71
C LYS A 137 -13.50 -13.68 9.05
N ASP A 138 -13.62 -12.95 10.16
CA ASP A 138 -13.14 -13.36 11.48
C ASP A 138 -14.22 -13.98 12.38
N LEU A 139 -15.50 -13.91 12.00
CA LEU A 139 -16.57 -14.54 12.79
C LEU A 139 -16.85 -15.97 12.31
N SER A 140 -16.67 -16.96 13.20
CA SER A 140 -17.13 -18.32 12.94
C SER A 140 -18.66 -18.32 12.82
N THR A 141 -19.21 -19.18 11.97
CA THR A 141 -20.66 -19.36 11.84
C THR A 141 -21.32 -19.68 13.19
N ASP A 142 -20.60 -20.32 14.12
CA ASP A 142 -21.12 -20.58 15.46
C ASP A 142 -21.23 -19.32 16.32
N ASP A 143 -20.27 -18.39 16.19
CA ASP A 143 -20.25 -17.14 16.95
C ASP A 143 -21.42 -16.24 16.51
N VAL A 144 -21.63 -16.14 15.20
CA VAL A 144 -22.77 -15.40 14.62
C VAL A 144 -24.11 -15.96 15.09
N ILE A 145 -24.24 -17.30 15.14
CA ILE A 145 -25.46 -17.96 15.62
C ILE A 145 -25.69 -17.67 17.11
N GLN A 146 -24.64 -17.68 17.94
CA GLN A 146 -24.76 -17.38 19.35
C GLN A 146 -25.15 -15.91 19.60
N GLU A 147 -24.53 -14.99 18.88
CA GLU A 147 -24.82 -13.56 18.99
C GLU A 147 -26.29 -13.25 18.66
N LEU A 148 -26.79 -13.77 17.54
CA LEU A 148 -28.19 -13.60 17.13
C LEU A 148 -29.19 -14.17 18.15
N ASN A 149 -28.89 -15.33 18.74
CA ASN A 149 -29.75 -15.93 19.76
C ASN A 149 -29.76 -15.11 21.07
N ASN A 150 -28.62 -14.51 21.41
CA ASN A 150 -28.49 -13.66 22.60
C ASN A 150 -29.24 -12.33 22.43
N GLU A 151 -29.10 -11.66 21.28
CA GLU A 151 -29.82 -10.40 21.00
C GLU A 151 -31.34 -10.58 21.02
N LEU A 152 -31.82 -11.70 20.48
CA LEU A 152 -33.24 -12.00 20.40
C LEU A 152 -33.78 -12.68 21.67
N ASN A 153 -32.94 -12.88 22.69
CA ASN A 153 -33.24 -13.62 23.94
C ASN A 153 -33.97 -14.94 23.68
N ASN A 154 -33.64 -15.61 22.58
CA ASN A 154 -34.35 -16.81 22.14
C ASN A 154 -33.42 -17.69 21.29
N ASN A 155 -33.44 -19.00 21.53
CA ASN A 155 -32.59 -19.97 20.82
C ASN A 155 -33.26 -20.48 19.55
N LEU A 156 -33.47 -19.59 18.59
CA LEU A 156 -34.17 -19.88 17.33
C LEU A 156 -33.22 -20.30 16.20
N PHE A 157 -31.97 -19.85 16.23
CA PHE A 157 -30.98 -20.09 15.18
C PHE A 157 -30.09 -21.28 15.52
N PHE A 158 -29.94 -22.20 14.57
CA PHE A 158 -29.05 -23.35 14.67
C PHE A 158 -28.63 -23.81 13.27
N LYS A 159 -27.48 -24.50 13.16
CA LYS A 159 -26.97 -25.01 11.89
C LYS A 159 -27.86 -26.13 11.34
N ALA A 160 -28.03 -26.15 10.01
CA ALA A 160 -28.77 -27.22 9.32
C ALA A 160 -28.15 -28.61 9.52
N SER A 161 -26.82 -28.71 9.72
CA SER A 161 -26.15 -29.98 10.05
C SER A 161 -26.73 -30.63 11.32
N LYS A 162 -27.11 -29.83 12.32
CA LYS A 162 -27.70 -30.29 13.58
C LYS A 162 -29.07 -30.97 13.39
N LEU A 163 -29.74 -30.74 12.26
CA LEU A 163 -30.98 -31.44 11.89
C LEU A 163 -30.71 -32.81 11.25
N MET A 164 -29.53 -33.01 10.63
CA MET A 164 -29.18 -34.25 9.94
C MET A 164 -28.57 -35.31 10.88
N ASP A 165 -28.08 -34.91 12.06
CA ASP A 165 -27.56 -35.82 13.10
C ASP A 165 -28.67 -36.45 13.98
N GLY A 166 -29.94 -36.33 13.56
CA GLY A 166 -31.13 -36.75 14.29
C GLY A 166 -31.88 -37.97 13.73
N GLU A 167 -31.27 -38.75 12.83
CA GLU A 167 -31.74 -40.08 12.40
C GLU A 167 -30.85 -41.21 12.93
#